data_AF-A0A0V0H6G1-F1
#
_entry.id   AF-A0A0V0H6G1-F1
#
_cell.length_a   1.000
_cell.length_b   1.000
_cell.length_c   1.000
_cell.angle_alpha   90.00
_cell.angle_beta   90.00
_cell.angle_gamma   90.00
#
_symmetry.space_group_name_H-M   'P 1'
#
loop_
_entity.id
_entity.type
_entity.pdbx_description
1 polymer ?
#
loop_
_entity_poly.entity_id
_entity_poly.type
_entity_poly.pdbx_seq_one_letter_code
_entity_poly.pdbx_strand_id
1 'polypeptide(L)'
;MYLEAGMVEMSWSWFQRFHLAGKMSSECYSANIDAYGERGHISEAERAFNCCSEGKRLTVLEFNVMIKAYGISKKYNEACYLFDSMEKHGLSPDKCSYSSLIQMLAGADLPLKAASYVREMREAGLVDDCIPYCAVISSFVKVGQLEMAVSLFDEMIVFGIKPDVVVYGVLINAFADMGSVKDATKYLVEMRNSGLEANVVIYTSLIKLYTKVGYLREAQETYKMLQSFEEG
;
A
#
# COMPACT_ATOMS: atom_id res chain seq x y z
N MET A 1 2.83 29.39 3.50
CA MET A 1 3.91 28.89 4.40
C MET A 1 5.29 29.17 3.81
N TYR A 2 6.35 29.44 4.60
CA TYR A 2 7.71 29.73 4.07
C TYR A 2 8.23 28.69 3.06
N LEU A 3 7.83 27.43 3.28
CA LEU A 3 8.14 26.32 2.39
C LEU A 3 7.45 26.41 1.01
N GLU A 4 6.26 27.00 0.90
CA GLU A 4 5.59 27.26 -0.40
C GLU A 4 6.30 28.36 -1.20
N ALA A 5 7.01 29.25 -0.50
CA ALA A 5 7.78 30.31 -1.11
C ALA A 5 9.25 29.90 -1.39
N GLY A 6 9.59 28.61 -1.25
CA GLY A 6 10.95 28.10 -1.46
C GLY A 6 11.96 28.52 -0.38
N MET A 7 11.50 29.11 0.72
CA MET A 7 12.37 29.63 1.80
C MET A 7 12.63 28.57 2.87
N VAL A 8 13.26 27.46 2.48
CA VAL A 8 13.52 26.29 3.35
C VAL A 8 14.39 26.66 4.56
N GLU A 9 15.48 27.40 4.35
CA GLU A 9 16.39 27.85 5.42
C GLU A 9 15.68 28.74 6.46
N MET A 10 14.75 29.60 6.02
CA MET A 10 13.96 30.43 6.93
C MET A 10 12.97 29.57 7.72
N SER A 11 12.33 28.58 7.08
CA SER A 11 11.50 27.61 7.77
C SER A 11 12.30 26.86 8.84
N TRP A 12 13.51 26.41 8.51
CA TRP A 12 14.41 25.72 9.43
C TRP A 12 14.85 26.60 10.59
N SER A 13 15.22 27.85 10.33
CA SER A 13 15.59 28.83 11.37
C SER A 13 14.46 29.05 12.38
N TRP A 14 13.21 29.13 11.90
CA TRP A 14 12.04 29.20 12.77
C TRP A 14 11.85 27.92 13.59
N PHE A 15 11.89 26.75 12.96
CA PHE A 15 11.83 25.46 13.66
C PHE A 15 12.85 25.38 14.79
N GLN A 16 14.12 25.69 14.49
CA GLN A 16 15.21 25.65 15.45
C GLN A 16 14.99 26.60 16.63
N ARG A 17 14.46 27.81 16.39
CA ARG A 17 14.12 28.76 17.46
C ARG A 17 13.04 28.23 18.39
N PHE A 18 11.97 27.64 17.85
CA PHE A 18 10.89 27.07 18.66
C PHE A 18 11.34 25.83 19.44
N HIS A 19 12.18 24.99 18.83
CA HIS A 19 12.81 23.85 19.47
C HIS A 19 13.67 24.28 20.68
N LEU A 20 14.62 25.20 20.47
CA LEU A 20 15.51 25.70 21.54
C LEU A 20 14.76 26.43 22.66
N ALA A 21 13.60 27.03 22.35
CA ALA A 21 12.74 27.65 23.35
C ALA A 21 11.94 26.63 24.20
N GLY A 22 12.03 25.33 23.91
CA GLY A 22 11.29 24.27 24.61
C GLY A 22 9.79 24.28 24.31
N LYS A 23 9.34 24.98 23.26
CA LYS A 23 7.91 25.20 22.94
C LYS A 23 7.33 24.17 21.96
N MET A 24 8.13 23.23 21.47
CA MET A 24 7.68 22.24 20.49
C MET A 24 6.89 21.12 21.15
N SER A 25 5.64 20.88 20.74
CA SER A 25 4.88 19.67 21.09
C SER A 25 5.18 18.52 20.10
N SER A 26 4.69 17.32 20.40
CA SER A 26 4.77 16.16 19.48
C SER A 26 4.10 16.50 18.13
N GLU A 27 2.91 17.10 18.18
CA GLU A 27 2.18 17.55 17.00
C GLU A 27 2.93 18.62 16.21
N CYS A 28 3.68 19.50 16.88
CA CYS A 28 4.52 20.48 16.19
C CYS A 28 5.68 19.80 15.44
N TYR A 29 6.33 18.80 16.03
CA TYR A 29 7.37 18.04 15.35
C TYR A 29 6.82 17.28 14.16
N SER A 30 5.74 16.52 14.36
CA SER A 30 5.14 15.73 13.29
C SER A 30 4.69 16.61 12.12
N ALA A 31 4.07 17.77 12.38
CA ALA A 31 3.66 18.71 11.35
C ALA A 31 4.84 19.29 10.57
N ASN A 32 5.96 19.59 11.22
CA ASN A 32 7.15 20.09 10.53
C ASN A 32 7.81 18.98 9.69
N ILE A 33 7.96 17.77 10.24
CA ILE A 33 8.51 16.62 9.52
C ILE A 33 7.67 16.33 8.27
N ASP A 34 6.34 16.27 8.41
CA ASP A 34 5.41 16.04 7.30
C ASP A 34 5.53 17.17 6.27
N ALA A 35 5.55 18.44 6.71
CA ALA A 35 5.68 19.58 5.82
C ALA A 35 7.00 19.64 5.03
N TYR A 36 8.11 19.19 5.61
CA TYR A 36 9.39 19.04 4.90
C TYR A 36 9.36 17.83 3.96
N GLY A 37 8.84 16.69 4.44
CA GLY A 37 8.73 15.44 3.70
C GLY A 37 7.86 15.53 2.44
N GLU A 38 6.68 16.13 2.53
CA GLU A 38 5.77 16.33 1.39
C GLU A 38 6.37 17.17 0.27
N ARG A 39 7.36 18.00 0.60
CA ARG A 39 8.07 18.87 -0.36
C ARG A 39 9.41 18.29 -0.82
N GLY A 40 9.75 17.06 -0.41
CA GLY A 40 11.00 16.40 -0.78
C GLY A 40 12.24 16.93 -0.06
N HIS A 41 12.07 17.78 0.96
CA HIS A 41 13.17 18.31 1.79
C HIS A 41 13.54 17.29 2.88
N ILE A 42 14.05 16.13 2.44
CA ILE A 42 14.27 14.99 3.32
C ILE A 42 15.36 15.24 4.37
N SER A 43 16.39 16.03 4.03
CA SER A 43 17.47 16.38 4.96
C SER A 43 16.93 17.18 6.15
N GLU A 44 16.02 18.12 5.90
CA GLU A 44 15.37 18.94 6.92
C GLU A 44 14.37 18.12 7.75
N ALA A 45 13.64 17.20 7.11
CA ALA A 45 12.78 16.25 7.81
C ALA A 45 13.57 15.35 8.78
N GLU A 46 14.70 14.78 8.32
CA GLU A 46 15.62 13.99 9.15
C GLU A 46 16.17 14.81 10.32
N ARG A 47 16.60 16.05 10.07
CA ARG A 47 17.08 16.94 11.14
C ARG A 47 15.97 17.25 12.14
N ALA A 48 14.74 17.51 11.69
CA ALA A 48 13.61 17.76 12.58
C ALA A 48 13.26 16.54 13.44
N PHE A 49 13.30 15.34 12.84
CA PHE A 49 13.10 14.06 13.54
C PHE A 49 14.18 13.82 14.62
N ASN A 50 15.46 14.05 14.28
CA ASN A 50 16.56 13.91 15.23
C ASN A 50 16.48 14.93 16.39
N CYS A 51 16.05 16.18 16.14
CA CYS A 51 15.79 17.14 17.21
C CYS A 51 14.63 16.72 18.12
N CYS A 52 13.72 15.87 17.66
CA CYS A 52 12.66 15.30 18.50
C CYS A 52 13.21 14.20 19.40
N SER A 53 14.07 13.33 18.87
CA SER A 53 14.66 12.20 19.59
C SER A 53 15.63 12.62 20.70
N GLU A 54 16.34 13.74 20.54
CA GLU A 54 17.26 14.29 21.55
C GLU A 54 16.53 14.96 22.73
N GLY A 55 15.31 15.45 22.52
CA GLY A 55 14.60 16.31 23.48
C GLY A 55 13.37 15.70 24.15
N LYS A 56 12.79 14.61 23.61
CA LYS A 56 11.52 14.02 24.05
C LYS A 56 11.44 12.51 23.79
N ARG A 57 10.44 11.86 24.39
CA ARG A 57 10.01 10.50 24.03
C ARG A 57 9.24 10.58 22.71
N LEU A 58 9.82 10.03 21.64
CA LEU A 58 9.15 9.88 20.34
C LEU A 58 7.81 9.15 20.51
N THR A 59 6.84 9.46 19.65
CA THR A 59 5.57 8.75 19.54
C THR A 59 5.47 8.07 18.17
N VAL A 60 4.46 7.21 18.01
CA VAL A 60 4.16 6.57 16.71
C VAL A 60 3.91 7.62 15.61
N LEU A 61 3.43 8.81 15.97
CA LEU A 61 3.12 9.87 15.01
C LEU A 61 4.37 10.39 14.28
N GLU A 62 5.45 10.69 15.01
CA GLU A 62 6.69 11.17 14.38
C GLU A 62 7.31 10.12 13.44
N PHE A 63 7.23 8.84 13.82
CA PHE A 63 7.69 7.74 12.97
C PHE A 63 6.84 7.64 11.69
N ASN A 64 5.51 7.70 11.80
CA ASN A 64 4.63 7.58 10.64
C ASN A 64 4.84 8.69 9.62
N VAL A 65 4.96 9.96 10.05
CA VAL A 65 5.22 11.07 9.13
C VAL A 65 6.61 10.99 8.50
N MET A 66 7.60 10.47 9.23
CA MET A 66 8.95 10.30 8.69
C MET A 66 9.05 9.12 7.70
N ILE A 67 8.35 8.01 7.96
CA ILE A 67 8.20 6.89 7.02
C ILE A 67 7.52 7.38 5.73
N LYS A 68 6.46 8.19 5.84
CA LYS A 68 5.80 8.83 4.69
C LYS A 68 6.79 9.71 3.91
N ALA A 69 7.58 10.55 4.59
CA ALA A 69 8.59 11.40 3.98
C ALA A 69 9.65 10.59 3.20
N TYR A 70 10.10 9.47 3.78
CA TYR A 70 11.00 8.55 3.11
C TYR A 70 10.37 7.90 1.87
N GLY A 71 9.09 7.53 1.92
CA GLY A 71 8.36 7.01 0.78
C GLY A 71 8.29 7.98 -0.39
N ILE A 72 7.94 9.24 -0.12
CA ILE A 72 7.91 10.32 -1.12
C ILE A 72 9.29 10.53 -1.74
N SER A 73 10.34 10.46 -0.93
CA SER A 73 11.73 10.63 -1.36
C SER A 73 12.35 9.34 -1.94
N LYS A 74 11.56 8.26 -2.11
CA LYS A 74 12.00 6.94 -2.60
C LYS A 74 13.15 6.30 -1.80
N LYS A 75 13.29 6.67 -0.53
CA LYS A 75 14.27 6.14 0.43
C LYS A 75 13.68 4.95 1.19
N TYR A 76 13.37 3.87 0.46
CA TYR A 76 12.60 2.76 1.01
C TYR A 76 13.34 1.93 2.07
N ASN A 77 14.68 1.84 1.96
CA ASN A 77 15.48 1.09 2.95
C ASN A 77 15.51 1.83 4.28
N GLU A 78 15.60 3.15 4.24
CA GLU A 78 15.57 4.02 5.40
C GLU A 78 14.19 4.00 6.07
N ALA A 79 13.11 3.96 5.28
CA ALA A 79 11.76 3.75 5.80
C ALA A 79 11.61 2.41 6.55
N CYS A 80 12.12 1.31 5.98
CA CYS A 80 12.10 -0.01 6.63
C CYS A 80 12.92 0.00 7.92
N TYR A 81 14.16 0.52 7.86
CA TYR A 81 15.02 0.62 9.04
C TYR A 81 14.38 1.45 10.16
N LEU A 82 13.75 2.57 9.80
CA LEU A 82 13.08 3.42 10.76
C LEU A 82 11.88 2.71 11.41
N PHE A 83 11.07 2.00 10.62
CA PHE A 83 9.98 1.17 11.12
C PHE A 83 10.47 0.09 12.08
N ASP A 84 11.47 -0.70 11.68
CA ASP A 84 12.03 -1.79 12.50
C ASP A 84 12.69 -1.26 13.78
N SER A 85 13.08 0.02 13.81
CA SER A 85 13.66 0.66 14.99
C SER A 85 12.63 1.11 16.03
N MET A 86 11.33 1.10 15.73
CA MET A 86 10.28 1.57 16.64
C MET A 86 10.28 0.82 17.98
N GLU A 87 10.45 -0.51 17.95
CA GLU A 87 10.48 -1.34 19.16
C GLU A 87 11.66 -1.01 20.08
N LYS A 88 12.82 -0.65 19.50
CA LYS A 88 14.00 -0.21 20.26
C LYS A 88 13.76 1.08 21.02
N HIS A 89 12.79 1.89 20.58
CA HIS A 89 12.33 3.10 21.26
C HIS A 89 11.15 2.83 22.22
N GLY A 90 10.78 1.55 22.44
CA GLY A 90 9.68 1.16 23.29
C GLY A 90 8.31 1.53 22.70
N LEU A 91 8.21 1.59 21.38
CA LEU A 91 6.99 1.85 20.62
C LEU A 91 6.63 0.63 19.79
N SER A 92 5.36 0.25 19.77
CA SER A 92 4.86 -0.78 18.86
C SER A 92 4.25 -0.12 17.64
N PRO A 93 4.60 -0.54 16.41
CA PRO A 93 3.93 -0.08 15.20
C PRO A 93 2.42 -0.38 15.27
N ASP A 94 1.60 0.55 14.79
CA ASP A 94 0.15 0.38 14.72
C ASP A 94 -0.32 0.01 13.30
N LYS A 95 -1.63 -0.16 13.13
CA LYS A 95 -2.25 -0.46 11.82
C LYS A 95 -1.88 0.61 10.76
N CYS A 96 -1.77 1.87 11.16
CA CYS A 96 -1.41 2.97 10.26
C CYS A 96 0.05 2.84 9.81
N SER A 97 0.97 2.57 10.75
CA SER A 97 2.40 2.36 10.46
C SER A 97 2.60 1.25 9.43
N TYR A 98 2.02 0.06 9.67
CA TYR A 98 2.11 -1.06 8.74
C TYR A 98 1.47 -0.74 7.38
N SER A 99 0.26 -0.19 7.37
CA SER A 99 -0.45 0.15 6.13
C SER A 99 0.34 1.13 5.27
N SER A 100 0.87 2.21 5.86
CA SER A 100 1.71 3.18 5.14
C SER A 100 2.96 2.53 4.55
N LEU A 101 3.66 1.68 5.31
CA LEU A 101 4.88 1.02 4.85
C LEU A 101 4.59 0.01 3.72
N ILE A 102 3.55 -0.81 3.87
CA ILE A 102 3.14 -1.83 2.89
C ILE A 102 2.72 -1.16 1.58
N GLN A 103 1.88 -0.12 1.63
CA GLN A 103 1.44 0.62 0.45
C GLN A 103 2.62 1.28 -0.28
N MET A 104 3.54 1.88 0.47
CA MET A 104 4.76 2.47 -0.09
C MET A 104 5.63 1.43 -0.80
N LEU A 105 5.90 0.28 -0.16
CA LEU A 105 6.72 -0.78 -0.75
C LEU A 105 6.04 -1.45 -1.95
N ALA A 106 4.73 -1.70 -1.88
CA ALA A 106 3.95 -2.25 -2.98
C ALA A 106 3.93 -1.31 -4.18
N GLY A 107 3.73 0.00 -3.96
CA GLY A 107 3.79 1.03 -5.01
C GLY A 107 5.18 1.23 -5.60
N ALA A 108 6.22 0.90 -4.84
CA ALA A 108 7.62 0.91 -5.26
C ALA A 108 8.07 -0.36 -6.00
N ASP A 109 7.14 -1.27 -6.33
CA ASP A 109 7.43 -2.54 -6.99
C ASP A 109 8.39 -3.43 -6.19
N LEU A 110 8.31 -3.38 -4.85
CA LEU A 110 9.06 -4.21 -3.91
C LEU A 110 8.13 -5.20 -3.16
N PRO A 111 7.34 -6.05 -3.86
CA PRO A 111 6.30 -6.87 -3.23
C PRO A 111 6.84 -7.90 -2.25
N LEU A 112 8.07 -8.40 -2.42
CA LEU A 112 8.68 -9.35 -1.48
C LEU A 112 8.87 -8.73 -0.08
N LYS A 113 9.34 -7.48 0.00
CA LYS A 113 9.45 -6.76 1.26
C LYS A 113 8.08 -6.38 1.80
N ALA A 114 7.17 -5.94 0.94
CA ALA A 114 5.81 -5.62 1.37
C ALA A 114 5.11 -6.86 1.97
N ALA A 115 5.33 -8.04 1.39
CA ALA A 115 4.79 -9.31 1.89
C ALA A 115 5.34 -9.69 3.27
N SER A 116 6.61 -9.41 3.60
CA SER A 116 7.12 -9.68 4.95
C SER A 116 6.39 -8.82 5.98
N TYR A 117 6.18 -7.54 5.69
CA TYR A 117 5.43 -6.64 6.58
C TYR A 117 3.94 -6.98 6.69
N VAL A 118 3.31 -7.53 5.65
CA VAL A 118 1.94 -8.08 5.77
C VAL A 118 1.90 -9.25 6.76
N ARG A 119 2.91 -10.12 6.74
CA ARG A 119 3.00 -11.26 7.67
C ARG A 119 3.29 -10.82 9.09
N GLU A 120 4.19 -9.88 9.29
CA GLU A 120 4.46 -9.26 10.59
C GLU A 120 3.22 -8.56 11.16
N MET A 121 2.50 -7.78 10.31
CA MET A 121 1.23 -7.15 10.70
C MET A 121 0.18 -8.18 11.15
N ARG A 122 0.14 -9.35 10.48
CA ARG A 122 -0.75 -10.45 10.84
C ARG A 122 -0.33 -11.10 12.16
N GLU A 123 0.96 -11.36 12.37
CA GLU A 123 1.50 -11.91 13.61
C GLU A 123 1.27 -10.98 14.80
N ALA A 124 1.29 -9.67 14.57
CA ALA A 124 0.89 -8.65 15.55
C ALA A 124 -0.62 -8.59 15.81
N GLY A 125 -1.44 -9.36 15.09
CA GLY A 125 -2.90 -9.36 15.23
C GLY A 125 -3.58 -8.09 14.72
N LEU A 126 -2.91 -7.34 13.83
CA LEU A 126 -3.37 -6.03 13.34
C LEU A 126 -4.08 -6.11 11.98
N VAL A 127 -4.17 -7.30 11.37
CA VAL A 127 -4.89 -7.51 10.10
C VAL A 127 -6.33 -7.91 10.36
N ASP A 128 -7.24 -7.02 9.98
CA ASP A 128 -8.70 -7.16 10.06
C ASP A 128 -9.39 -7.06 8.68
N ASP A 129 -8.67 -6.64 7.64
CA ASP A 129 -9.19 -6.45 6.28
C ASP A 129 -8.22 -6.95 5.19
N CYS A 130 -8.70 -6.95 3.94
CA CYS A 130 -7.96 -7.44 2.78
C CYS A 130 -6.98 -6.42 2.18
N ILE A 131 -6.98 -5.17 2.64
CA ILE A 131 -6.29 -4.06 1.97
C ILE A 131 -4.76 -4.30 1.89
N PRO A 132 -4.07 -4.74 2.97
CA PRO A 132 -2.64 -5.02 2.90
C PRO A 132 -2.31 -6.13 1.89
N TYR A 133 -3.11 -7.19 1.84
CA TYR A 133 -2.92 -8.29 0.89
C TYR A 133 -3.17 -7.82 -0.54
N CYS A 134 -4.25 -7.07 -0.77
CA CYS A 134 -4.60 -6.55 -2.09
C CYS A 134 -3.46 -5.71 -2.70
N ALA A 135 -2.84 -4.83 -1.90
CA ALA A 135 -1.71 -4.02 -2.35
C ALA A 135 -0.52 -4.88 -2.80
N VAL A 136 -0.15 -5.88 -2.00
CA VAL A 136 1.00 -6.75 -2.29
C VAL A 136 0.73 -7.70 -3.45
N ILE A 137 -0.47 -8.29 -3.53
CA ILE A 137 -0.89 -9.14 -4.65
C ILE A 137 -0.87 -8.33 -5.96
N SER A 138 -1.40 -7.11 -5.95
CA SER A 138 -1.37 -6.21 -7.11
C SER A 138 0.07 -5.90 -7.54
N SER A 139 0.96 -5.66 -6.57
CA SER A 139 2.37 -5.41 -6.84
C SER A 139 3.09 -6.64 -7.42
N PHE A 140 2.83 -7.85 -6.90
CA PHE A 140 3.35 -9.11 -7.48
C PHE A 140 2.91 -9.32 -8.92
N VAL A 141 1.63 -9.10 -9.22
CA VAL A 141 1.09 -9.17 -10.60
C VAL A 141 1.79 -8.15 -11.50
N LYS A 142 1.96 -6.91 -11.04
CA LYS A 142 2.60 -5.83 -11.80
C LYS A 142 4.06 -6.14 -12.15
N VAL A 143 4.81 -6.78 -11.25
CA VAL A 143 6.20 -7.19 -11.51
C VAL A 143 6.32 -8.55 -12.21
N GLY A 144 5.20 -9.15 -12.62
CA GLY A 144 5.16 -10.42 -13.36
C GLY A 144 5.38 -11.67 -12.50
N GLN A 145 5.34 -11.57 -11.18
CA GLN A 145 5.52 -12.68 -10.23
C GLN A 145 4.17 -13.27 -9.83
N LEU A 146 3.42 -13.79 -10.80
CA LEU A 146 2.06 -14.25 -10.58
C LEU A 146 1.97 -15.44 -9.61
N GLU A 147 2.94 -16.36 -9.61
CA GLU A 147 2.92 -17.49 -8.66
C GLU A 147 2.99 -17.00 -7.21
N MET A 148 3.77 -15.95 -6.95
CA MET A 148 3.85 -15.34 -5.61
C MET A 148 2.54 -14.62 -5.24
N ALA A 149 1.88 -13.98 -6.21
CA ALA A 149 0.57 -13.37 -6.01
C ALA A 149 -0.49 -14.42 -5.63
N VAL A 150 -0.52 -15.56 -6.32
CA VAL A 150 -1.41 -16.69 -6.01
C VAL A 150 -1.09 -17.28 -4.64
N SER A 151 0.19 -17.50 -4.32
CA SER A 151 0.59 -17.99 -3.00
C SER A 151 0.15 -17.07 -1.87
N LEU A 152 0.22 -15.75 -2.06
CA LEU A 152 -0.21 -14.78 -1.05
C LEU A 152 -1.75 -14.70 -0.94
N PHE A 153 -2.47 -14.92 -2.05
CA PHE A 153 -3.92 -15.07 -2.05
C PHE A 153 -4.36 -16.33 -1.29
N ASP A 154 -3.72 -17.48 -1.52
CA ASP A 154 -4.02 -18.71 -0.78
C ASP A 154 -3.70 -18.54 0.71
N GLU A 155 -2.58 -17.88 1.04
CA GLU A 155 -2.21 -17.51 2.41
C GLU A 155 -3.32 -16.68 3.08
N MET A 156 -3.83 -15.65 2.39
CA MET A 156 -4.92 -14.81 2.85
C MET A 156 -6.16 -15.61 3.26
N ILE A 157 -6.57 -16.57 2.43
CA ILE A 157 -7.74 -17.44 2.69
C ILE A 157 -7.48 -18.37 3.88
N VAL A 158 -6.30 -18.98 3.96
CA VAL A 158 -5.93 -19.89 5.06
C VAL A 158 -6.01 -19.18 6.42
N PHE A 159 -5.66 -17.90 6.47
CA PHE A 159 -5.77 -17.08 7.68
C PHE A 159 -7.16 -16.46 7.91
N GLY A 160 -8.16 -16.85 7.11
CA GLY A 160 -9.55 -16.41 7.28
C GLY A 160 -9.82 -14.97 6.84
N ILE A 161 -8.88 -14.34 6.13
CA ILE A 161 -9.04 -12.99 5.60
C ILE A 161 -9.80 -13.12 4.28
N LYS A 162 -10.96 -12.48 4.17
CA LYS A 162 -11.84 -12.62 3.01
C LYS A 162 -11.36 -11.73 1.84
N PRO A 163 -11.06 -12.30 0.66
CA PRO A 163 -10.82 -11.52 -0.54
C PRO A 163 -12.04 -10.69 -0.93
N ASP A 164 -11.80 -9.50 -1.46
CA ASP A 164 -12.84 -8.66 -2.03
C ASP A 164 -12.84 -8.74 -3.57
N VAL A 165 -13.75 -8.00 -4.21
CA VAL A 165 -13.85 -7.94 -5.67
C VAL A 165 -12.57 -7.42 -6.34
N VAL A 166 -11.78 -6.60 -5.64
CA VAL A 166 -10.54 -6.02 -6.16
C VAL A 166 -9.46 -7.10 -6.23
N VAL A 167 -9.27 -7.88 -5.15
CA VAL A 167 -8.30 -8.98 -5.11
C VAL A 167 -8.60 -10.01 -6.21
N TYR A 168 -9.87 -10.44 -6.34
CA TYR A 168 -10.26 -11.34 -7.42
C TYR A 168 -10.05 -10.72 -8.80
N GLY A 169 -10.42 -9.45 -8.98
CA GLY A 169 -10.24 -8.74 -10.24
C GLY A 169 -8.78 -8.66 -10.68
N VAL A 170 -7.85 -8.43 -9.75
CA VAL A 170 -6.41 -8.41 -10.01
C VAL A 170 -5.93 -9.76 -10.55
N LEU A 171 -6.30 -10.87 -9.90
CA LEU A 171 -5.92 -12.21 -10.35
C LEU A 171 -6.57 -12.58 -11.69
N ILE A 172 -7.87 -12.34 -11.85
CA ILE A 172 -8.58 -12.61 -13.10
C ILE A 172 -7.95 -11.83 -14.26
N ASN A 173 -7.64 -10.55 -14.06
CA ASN A 173 -6.97 -9.76 -15.09
C ASN A 173 -5.57 -10.30 -15.41
N ALA A 174 -4.81 -10.72 -14.41
CA ALA A 174 -3.49 -11.31 -14.63
C ALA A 174 -3.57 -12.60 -15.48
N PHE A 175 -4.49 -13.50 -15.17
CA PHE A 175 -4.69 -14.72 -15.96
C PHE A 175 -5.27 -14.43 -17.35
N ALA A 176 -6.12 -13.40 -17.47
CA ALA A 176 -6.60 -12.90 -18.75
C ALA A 176 -5.46 -12.41 -19.64
N ASP A 177 -4.51 -11.66 -19.08
CA ASP A 177 -3.33 -11.17 -19.78
C ASP A 177 -2.41 -12.30 -20.23
N MET A 178 -2.34 -13.40 -19.49
CA MET A 178 -1.62 -14.61 -19.92
C MET A 178 -2.38 -15.46 -20.95
N GLY A 179 -3.68 -15.23 -21.15
CA GLY A 179 -4.52 -16.08 -22.00
C GLY A 179 -4.99 -17.37 -21.32
N SER A 180 -4.87 -17.50 -20.00
CA SER A 180 -5.34 -18.69 -19.27
C SER A 180 -6.83 -18.58 -18.95
N VAL A 181 -7.67 -19.13 -19.85
CA VAL A 181 -9.12 -19.18 -19.65
C VAL A 181 -9.50 -19.99 -18.42
N LYS A 182 -8.81 -21.11 -18.19
CA LYS A 182 -9.09 -22.03 -17.08
C LYS A 182 -8.93 -21.34 -15.72
N ASP A 183 -7.83 -20.61 -15.52
CA ASP A 183 -7.56 -19.98 -14.23
C ASP A 183 -8.42 -18.73 -14.03
N ALA A 184 -8.60 -17.90 -15.06
CA ALA A 184 -9.48 -16.73 -14.99
C ALA A 184 -10.92 -17.14 -14.61
N THR A 185 -11.44 -18.21 -15.24
CA THR A 185 -12.78 -18.72 -14.92
C THR A 185 -12.84 -19.38 -13.54
N LYS A 186 -11.79 -20.07 -13.09
CA LYS A 186 -11.69 -20.59 -11.71
C LYS A 186 -11.90 -19.48 -10.68
N TYR A 187 -11.12 -18.39 -10.77
CA TYR A 187 -11.24 -17.27 -9.82
C TYR A 187 -12.58 -16.54 -9.92
N LEU A 188 -13.17 -16.44 -11.12
CA LEU A 188 -14.52 -15.88 -11.30
C LEU A 188 -15.59 -16.72 -10.57
N VAL A 189 -15.51 -18.04 -10.67
CA VAL A 189 -16.44 -18.95 -9.99
C VAL A 189 -16.25 -18.88 -8.48
N GLU A 190 -15.00 -18.86 -8.01
CA GLU A 190 -14.68 -18.74 -6.59
C GLU A 190 -15.18 -17.42 -5.98
N MET A 191 -15.04 -16.32 -6.70
CA MET A 191 -15.60 -15.02 -6.32
C MET A 191 -17.12 -15.08 -6.16
N ARG A 192 -17.83 -15.67 -7.13
CA ARG A 192 -19.29 -15.83 -7.07
C ARG A 192 -19.73 -16.73 -5.91
N ASN A 193 -18.99 -17.81 -5.65
CA ASN A 193 -19.24 -18.69 -4.50
C ASN A 193 -19.04 -17.98 -3.17
N SER A 194 -18.19 -16.95 -3.14
CA SER A 194 -17.98 -16.07 -1.98
C SER A 194 -19.06 -15.00 -1.83
N GLY A 195 -20.09 -14.99 -2.69
CA GLY A 195 -21.18 -14.03 -2.68
C GLY A 195 -20.83 -12.67 -3.27
N LEU A 196 -19.74 -12.57 -4.04
CA LEU A 196 -19.29 -11.35 -4.68
C LEU A 196 -19.70 -11.33 -6.15
N GLU A 197 -20.18 -10.17 -6.61
CA GLU A 197 -20.55 -9.96 -8.00
C GLU A 197 -19.39 -9.37 -8.81
N ALA A 198 -19.30 -9.79 -10.07
CA ALA A 198 -18.30 -9.28 -10.99
C ALA A 198 -18.65 -7.85 -11.40
N ASN A 199 -17.68 -6.96 -11.38
CA ASN A 199 -17.84 -5.59 -11.86
C ASN A 199 -17.45 -5.46 -13.34
N VAL A 200 -17.65 -4.26 -13.89
CA VAL A 200 -17.31 -3.90 -15.29
C VAL A 200 -15.86 -4.23 -15.64
N VAL A 201 -14.92 -4.04 -14.70
CA VAL A 201 -13.49 -4.30 -14.91
C VAL A 201 -13.26 -5.80 -15.14
N ILE A 202 -13.85 -6.67 -14.32
CA ILE A 202 -13.73 -8.13 -14.46
C ILE A 202 -14.31 -8.61 -15.78
N TYR A 203 -15.51 -8.15 -16.16
CA TYR A 203 -16.12 -8.53 -17.43
C TYR A 203 -15.29 -8.06 -18.63
N THR A 204 -14.72 -6.85 -18.57
CA THR A 204 -13.81 -6.33 -19.60
C THR A 204 -12.56 -7.22 -19.73
N SER A 205 -11.96 -7.64 -18.61
CA SER A 205 -10.82 -8.56 -18.62
C SER A 205 -11.17 -9.92 -19.24
N LEU A 206 -12.37 -10.46 -18.97
CA LEU A 206 -12.84 -11.71 -19.56
C LEU A 206 -13.08 -11.61 -21.07
N ILE A 207 -13.69 -10.51 -21.55
CA ILE A 207 -13.87 -10.26 -22.98
C ILE A 207 -12.50 -10.18 -23.68
N LYS A 208 -11.54 -9.46 -23.07
CA LYS A 208 -10.16 -9.38 -23.57
C LYS A 208 -9.50 -10.76 -23.65
N LEU A 209 -9.68 -11.60 -22.63
CA LEU A 209 -9.19 -12.97 -22.62
C LEU A 209 -9.81 -13.81 -23.75
N TYR A 210 -11.13 -13.83 -23.86
CA TYR A 210 -11.82 -14.67 -24.85
C TYR A 210 -11.49 -14.24 -26.28
N THR A 211 -11.43 -12.95 -26.56
CA THR A 211 -11.00 -12.44 -27.88
C THR A 211 -9.56 -12.81 -28.19
N LYS A 212 -8.65 -12.76 -27.20
CA LYS A 212 -7.25 -13.18 -27.34
C LYS A 212 -7.09 -14.66 -27.68
N VAL A 213 -7.91 -15.54 -27.09
CA VAL A 213 -7.84 -17.01 -27.30
C VAL A 213 -8.70 -17.46 -28.49
N GLY A 214 -9.56 -16.61 -29.03
CA GLY A 214 -10.44 -16.91 -30.17
C GLY A 214 -11.80 -17.48 -29.79
N TYR A 215 -12.19 -17.38 -28.51
CA TYR A 215 -13.48 -17.85 -27.98
C TYR A 215 -14.55 -16.78 -28.19
N LEU A 216 -14.89 -16.53 -29.46
CA LEU A 216 -15.73 -15.39 -29.87
C LEU A 216 -17.16 -15.48 -29.34
N ARG A 217 -17.70 -16.68 -29.13
CA ARG A 217 -19.06 -16.87 -28.61
C ARG A 217 -19.13 -16.42 -27.15
N GLU A 218 -18.18 -16.87 -26.34
CA GLU A 218 -18.04 -16.54 -24.93
C GLU A 218 -17.77 -15.05 -24.75
N ALA A 219 -16.96 -14.45 -25.63
CA ALA A 219 -16.74 -13.01 -25.66
C ALA A 219 -18.06 -12.23 -25.90
N GLN A 220 -18.86 -12.66 -26.88
CA GLN A 220 -20.13 -12.02 -27.21
C GLN A 220 -21.18 -12.19 -26.10
N GLU A 221 -21.25 -13.35 -25.47
CA GLU A 221 -22.12 -13.60 -24.31
C GLU A 221 -21.74 -12.73 -23.12
N THR A 222 -20.44 -12.65 -22.82
CA THR A 222 -19.91 -11.79 -21.75
C THR A 222 -20.17 -10.31 -22.00
N TYR A 223 -20.07 -9.87 -23.27
CA TYR A 223 -20.40 -8.49 -23.64
C TYR A 223 -21.90 -8.18 -23.46
N LYS A 224 -22.79 -9.10 -23.81
CA LYS A 224 -24.24 -8.92 -23.57
C LYS A 224 -24.56 -8.83 -22.08
N MET A 225 -23.90 -9.66 -21.25
CA MET A 225 -24.01 -9.57 -19.79
C MET A 225 -23.56 -8.19 -19.30
N LEU A 226 -22.42 -7.69 -19.79
CA LEU A 226 -21.94 -6.35 -19.42
C LEU A 226 -22.93 -5.24 -19.79
N GLN A 227 -23.53 -5.26 -20.99
CA GLN A 227 -24.52 -4.26 -21.42
C GLN A 227 -25.75 -4.23 -20.51
N SER A 228 -26.23 -5.39 -20.06
CA SER A 228 -27.36 -5.46 -19.13
C SER A 228 -27.06 -4.86 -17.74
N PHE A 229 -25.78 -4.72 -17.36
CA PHE A 229 -25.35 -4.04 -16.13
C PHE A 229 -25.29 -2.52 -16.27
N GLU A 230 -25.09 -1.98 -17.48
CA GLU A 230 -24.99 -0.53 -17.72
C GLU A 230 -26.35 0.15 -17.91
N GLU A 231 -27.40 -0.62 -18.20
CA GLU A 231 -28.76 -0.13 -18.48
C GLU A 231 -29.71 -0.15 -17.26
N GLY A 232 -29.25 -0.60 -16.08
CA GLY A 232 -30.05 -0.72 -14.84
C GLY A 232 -29.54 0.16 -13.72
#